data_AF-A0A6M1DJT8-F1
#
_entry.id   AF-A0A6M1DJT8-F1
#
_cell.length_a   1.000
_cell.length_b   1.000
_cell.length_c   1.000
_cell.angle_alpha   90.00
_cell.angle_beta   90.00
_cell.angle_gamma   90.00
#
_symmetry.space_group_name_H-M   'P 1'
#
loop_
_entity.id
_entity.type
_entity.pdbx_description
1 polymer ?
#
loop_
_entity_poly.entity_id
_entity_poly.type
_entity_poly.pdbx_seq_one_letter_code
_entity_poly.pdbx_strand_id
1 'polypeptide(L)'
;RLYRAALKDDVAAMGYETETVGKHGMWELKGVPTEPYSSRSRTISEAVGDDASLKSRDVAALDTRQSKQKVDPEQRMAEWMQTLKETGFDIKAYREAADLRVVQGNIPATTPEAIDINSSVGQAIAMLSDRRARFTYSELLATTLGQLPARSGMVEMARD
;
A
#
# COMPACT_ATOMS: atom_id res chain seq x y z
N ARG A 1 0.10 -8.88 3.56
CA ARG A 1 1.16 -8.66 2.54
C ARG A 1 0.93 -9.51 1.29
N LEU A 2 0.59 -10.80 1.42
CA LEU A 2 0.25 -11.66 0.26
C LEU A 2 -0.83 -11.05 -0.65
N TYR A 3 -1.91 -10.50 -0.07
CA TYR A 3 -2.98 -9.85 -0.83
C TYR A 3 -2.49 -8.74 -1.77
N ARG A 4 -1.67 -7.80 -1.27
CA ARG A 4 -1.20 -6.66 -2.07
C ARG A 4 -0.20 -7.08 -3.14
N ALA A 5 0.59 -8.11 -2.88
CA ALA A 5 1.52 -8.65 -3.86
C ALA A 5 0.76 -9.35 -5.00
N ALA A 6 -0.16 -10.26 -4.66
CA ALA A 6 -1.00 -10.93 -5.65
C ALA A 6 -1.82 -9.93 -6.48
N LEU A 7 -2.45 -8.94 -5.82
CA LEU A 7 -3.19 -7.90 -6.52
C LEU A 7 -2.29 -7.06 -7.44
N LYS A 8 -1.04 -6.78 -7.05
CA LYS A 8 -0.08 -6.05 -7.88
C LYS A 8 0.22 -6.82 -9.15
N ASP A 9 0.43 -8.13 -9.05
CA ASP A 9 0.73 -9.00 -10.18
C ASP A 9 -0.47 -9.09 -11.14
N ASP A 10 -1.70 -9.24 -10.61
CA ASP A 10 -2.92 -9.23 -11.41
C ASP A 10 -3.12 -7.89 -12.14
N VAL A 11 -2.90 -6.77 -11.45
CA VAL A 11 -3.04 -5.41 -12.00
C VAL A 11 -1.97 -5.13 -13.07
N ALA A 12 -0.73 -5.55 -12.82
CA ALA A 12 0.34 -5.45 -13.80
C ALA A 12 0.05 -6.31 -15.05
N ALA A 13 -0.46 -7.52 -14.87
CA ALA A 13 -0.87 -8.41 -15.98
C ALA A 13 -1.98 -7.81 -16.85
N MET A 14 -2.85 -6.97 -16.27
CA MET A 14 -3.85 -6.18 -17.01
C MET A 14 -3.27 -4.94 -17.70
N GLY A 15 -1.95 -4.71 -17.65
CA GLY A 15 -1.26 -3.61 -18.32
C GLY A 15 -1.24 -2.29 -17.54
N TYR A 16 -1.68 -2.28 -16.27
CA TYR A 16 -1.63 -1.07 -15.45
C TYR A 16 -0.26 -0.88 -14.80
N GLU A 17 0.23 0.36 -14.84
CA GLU A 17 1.46 0.74 -14.14
C GLU A 17 1.19 1.01 -12.66
N THR A 18 2.10 0.55 -11.80
CA THR A 18 2.02 0.73 -10.34
C THR A 18 3.27 1.42 -9.83
N GLU A 19 3.14 2.23 -8.78
CA GLU A 19 4.24 2.91 -8.11
C GLU A 19 4.18 2.72 -6.59
N THR A 20 5.34 2.61 -5.94
CA THR A 20 5.42 2.46 -4.48
C THR A 20 5.29 3.85 -3.84
N VAL A 21 4.18 4.10 -3.13
CA VAL A 21 3.88 5.40 -2.50
C VAL A 21 4.06 5.41 -0.98
N GLY A 22 4.43 4.26 -0.39
CA GLY A 22 4.54 4.17 1.07
C GLY A 22 5.31 2.96 1.58
N LYS A 23 5.47 2.92 2.90
CA LYS A 23 6.21 1.86 3.61
C LYS A 23 5.54 0.49 3.46
N HIS A 24 6.32 -0.58 3.64
CA HIS A 24 5.83 -1.97 3.67
C HIS A 24 5.12 -2.45 2.39
N GLY A 25 5.57 -2.00 1.22
CA GLY A 25 5.01 -2.40 -0.08
C GLY A 25 3.62 -1.82 -0.34
N MET A 26 3.35 -0.60 0.15
CA MET A 26 2.18 0.18 -0.26
C MET A 26 2.43 0.74 -1.65
N TRP A 27 1.53 0.44 -2.58
CA TRP A 27 1.61 0.88 -3.97
C TRP A 27 0.26 1.40 -4.42
N GLU A 28 0.29 2.28 -5.42
CA GLU A 28 -0.89 2.84 -6.08
C GLU A 28 -0.75 2.74 -7.60
N LEU A 29 -1.85 2.97 -8.32
CA LEU A 29 -1.85 3.10 -9.77
C LEU A 29 -1.22 4.42 -10.17
N LYS A 30 -0.22 4.36 -11.06
CA LYS A 30 0.54 5.54 -11.45
C LYS A 30 -0.35 6.53 -12.20
N GLY A 31 -0.37 7.78 -11.72
CA GLY A 31 -1.12 8.88 -12.34
C GLY A 31 -2.62 8.93 -12.02
N VAL A 32 -3.13 8.02 -11.19
CA VAL A 32 -4.54 8.07 -10.72
C VAL A 32 -4.64 9.04 -9.54
N PRO A 33 -5.57 10.01 -9.56
CA PRO A 33 -5.71 11.00 -8.49
C PRO A 33 -6.43 10.41 -7.28
N THR A 34 -5.67 9.97 -6.27
CA THR A 34 -6.21 9.34 -5.05
C THR A 34 -6.55 10.35 -3.94
N GLU A 35 -5.87 11.51 -3.92
CA GLU A 35 -6.03 12.54 -2.88
C GLU A 35 -7.48 13.02 -2.69
N PRO A 36 -8.25 13.34 -3.75
CA PRO A 36 -9.65 13.80 -3.59
C PRO A 36 -10.56 12.76 -2.93
N TYR A 37 -10.26 11.47 -3.10
CA TYR A 37 -11.02 10.35 -2.55
C TYR A 37 -10.54 9.92 -1.16
N SER A 38 -9.48 10.54 -0.64
CA SER A 38 -8.84 10.18 0.63
C SER A 38 -9.29 11.05 1.83
N SER A 39 -10.55 11.51 1.81
CA SER A 39 -11.11 12.43 2.80
C SER A 39 -10.92 11.96 4.24
N ARG A 40 -11.16 10.67 4.52
CA ARG A 40 -11.01 10.11 5.87
C ARG A 40 -9.57 10.11 6.37
N SER A 41 -8.61 9.78 5.51
CA SER A 41 -7.18 9.83 5.85
C SER A 41 -6.75 11.25 6.19
N ARG A 42 -7.22 12.22 5.39
CA ARG A 42 -6.97 13.65 5.63
C ARG A 42 -7.57 14.13 6.95
N THR A 43 -8.84 13.85 7.23
CA THR A 43 -9.49 14.23 8.50
C THR A 43 -8.74 13.65 9.71
N ILE A 44 -8.27 12.41 9.63
CA ILE A 44 -7.50 11.78 10.72
C ILE A 44 -6.17 12.51 10.91
N SER A 45 -5.42 12.76 9.82
CA SER A 45 -4.14 13.47 9.89
C SER A 45 -4.29 14.90 10.39
N GLU A 46 -5.32 15.63 9.95
CA GLU A 46 -5.63 16.98 10.44
C GLU A 46 -5.96 17.01 11.94
N ALA A 47 -6.64 15.97 12.46
CA ALA A 47 -7.01 15.89 13.87
C ALA A 47 -5.83 15.60 14.82
N VAL A 48 -4.81 14.89 14.35
CA VAL A 48 -3.69 14.42 15.19
C VAL A 48 -2.36 15.09 14.91
N GLY A 49 -2.19 15.71 13.75
CA GLY A 49 -0.91 16.20 13.23
C GLY A 49 -0.05 15.08 12.63
N ASP A 50 0.95 15.49 11.84
CA ASP A 50 1.75 14.56 11.02
C ASP A 50 2.66 13.63 11.84
N ASP A 51 3.15 14.10 13.00
CA ASP A 51 4.07 13.35 13.88
C ASP A 51 3.34 12.48 14.93
N ALA A 52 2.03 12.30 14.77
CA ALA A 52 1.23 11.55 15.73
C ALA A 52 1.63 10.07 15.79
N SER A 53 1.72 9.55 17.01
CA SER A 53 1.87 8.10 17.24
C SER A 53 0.72 7.31 16.61
N LEU A 54 0.94 6.03 16.29
CA LEU A 54 -0.11 5.15 15.77
C LEU A 54 -1.33 5.10 16.70
N LYS A 55 -1.10 5.07 18.02
CA LYS A 55 -2.17 5.01 19.02
C LYS A 55 -3.04 6.28 19.04
N SER A 56 -2.43 7.46 18.87
CA SER A 56 -3.19 8.72 18.75
C SER A 56 -4.00 8.77 17.46
N ARG A 57 -3.46 8.24 16.35
CA ARG A 57 -4.20 8.12 15.08
C ARG A 57 -5.40 7.19 15.21
N ASP A 58 -5.28 6.08 15.94
CA ASP A 58 -6.38 5.16 16.18
C ASP A 58 -7.53 5.82 16.96
N VAL A 59 -7.20 6.60 17.99
CA VAL A 59 -8.19 7.36 18.76
C VAL A 59 -8.90 8.38 17.88
N ALA A 60 -8.15 9.19 17.13
CA ALA A 60 -8.76 10.16 16.22
C ALA A 60 -9.57 9.51 15.10
N ALA A 61 -9.19 8.32 14.62
CA ALA A 61 -9.97 7.57 13.65
C ALA A 61 -11.34 7.19 14.20
N LEU A 62 -11.46 6.92 15.51
CA LEU A 62 -12.74 6.66 16.17
C LEU A 62 -13.49 7.97 16.42
N ASP A 63 -12.84 9.00 16.93
CA ASP A 63 -13.48 10.26 17.31
C ASP A 63 -14.04 11.03 16.10
N THR A 64 -13.30 11.04 14.98
CA THR A 64 -13.72 11.69 13.73
C THR A 64 -14.66 10.82 12.90
N ARG A 65 -15.05 9.65 13.40
CA ARG A 65 -15.90 8.71 12.65
C ARG A 65 -17.35 9.20 12.60
N GLN A 66 -17.82 9.48 11.39
CA GLN A 66 -19.23 9.68 11.14
C GLN A 66 -20.00 8.35 11.18
N SER A 67 -21.25 8.41 11.62
CA SER A 67 -22.18 7.27 11.56
C SER A 67 -22.48 6.89 10.10
N LYS A 68 -22.80 5.62 9.86
CA LYS A 68 -23.17 5.16 8.52
C LYS A 68 -24.46 5.84 8.09
N GLN A 69 -24.43 6.48 6.93
CA GLN A 69 -25.61 7.09 6.32
C GLN A 69 -26.17 6.16 5.24
N LYS A 70 -27.48 6.20 5.02
CA LYS A 70 -28.07 5.67 3.79
C LYS A 70 -27.81 6.68 2.69
N VAL A 71 -27.34 6.20 1.55
CA VAL A 71 -26.88 7.06 0.49
C VAL A 71 -27.47 6.57 -0.83
N ASP A 72 -27.95 7.50 -1.64
CA ASP A 72 -28.41 7.21 -3.00
C ASP A 72 -27.20 6.84 -3.89
N PRO A 73 -27.16 5.62 -4.46
CA PRO A 73 -26.07 5.19 -5.33
C PRO A 73 -25.86 6.09 -6.55
N GLU A 74 -26.92 6.58 -7.17
CA GLU A 74 -26.82 7.39 -8.40
C GLU A 74 -26.25 8.76 -8.10
N GLN A 75 -26.74 9.40 -7.03
CA GLN A 75 -26.21 10.67 -6.56
C GLN A 75 -24.72 10.57 -6.22
N ARG A 76 -24.28 9.51 -5.52
CA ARG A 76 -22.86 9.35 -5.18
C ARG A 76 -21.97 9.09 -6.38
N MET A 77 -22.46 8.32 -7.34
CA MET A 77 -21.71 8.10 -8.58
C MET A 77 -21.52 9.44 -9.32
N ALA A 78 -22.55 10.28 -9.38
CA ALA A 78 -22.47 11.59 -9.99
C ALA A 78 -21.45 12.49 -9.27
N GLU A 79 -21.47 12.52 -7.93
CA GLU A 79 -20.51 13.26 -7.12
C GLU A 79 -19.07 12.78 -7.37
N TRP A 80 -18.83 11.47 -7.37
CA TRP A 80 -17.49 10.92 -7.65
C TRP A 80 -17.02 11.25 -9.06
N MET A 81 -17.89 11.15 -10.07
CA MET A 81 -17.56 11.51 -11.44
C MET A 81 -17.29 13.01 -11.61
N GLN A 82 -17.98 13.87 -10.84
CA GLN A 82 -17.71 15.29 -10.81
C GLN A 82 -16.34 15.58 -10.20
N THR A 83 -16.05 15.02 -9.02
CA THR A 83 -14.72 15.15 -8.38
C THR A 83 -13.62 14.65 -9.30
N LEU A 84 -13.85 13.58 -10.06
CA LEU A 84 -12.85 13.10 -11.03
C LEU A 84 -12.62 14.10 -12.16
N LYS A 85 -13.68 14.69 -12.71
CA LYS A 85 -13.55 15.70 -13.77
C LYS A 85 -12.74 16.91 -13.31
N GLU A 86 -12.87 17.31 -12.05
CA GLU A 86 -12.11 18.42 -11.45
C GLU A 86 -10.60 18.13 -11.41
N THR A 87 -10.19 16.86 -11.35
CA THR A 87 -8.76 16.47 -11.42
C THR A 87 -8.19 16.46 -12.84
N GLY A 88 -9.04 16.56 -13.87
CA GLY A 88 -8.64 16.42 -15.27
C GLY A 88 -8.28 14.98 -15.69
N PHE A 89 -8.53 13.99 -14.84
CA PHE A 89 -8.21 12.59 -15.12
C PHE A 89 -9.23 11.97 -16.09
N ASP A 90 -8.74 11.40 -17.20
CA ASP A 90 -9.55 10.69 -18.18
C ASP A 90 -9.45 9.17 -17.97
N ILE A 91 -10.53 8.58 -17.43
CA ILE A 91 -10.62 7.12 -17.21
C ILE A 91 -10.51 6.35 -18.54
N LYS A 92 -11.11 6.85 -19.62
CA LYS A 92 -11.16 6.11 -20.88
C LYS A 92 -9.78 6.03 -21.50
N ALA A 93 -9.11 7.17 -21.61
CA ALA A 93 -7.73 7.23 -22.11
C ALA A 93 -6.78 6.38 -21.24
N TYR A 94 -6.96 6.40 -19.92
CA TYR A 94 -6.15 5.58 -19.01
C TYR A 94 -6.33 4.07 -19.24
N ARG A 95 -7.57 3.62 -19.44
CA ARG A 95 -7.88 2.21 -19.76
C ARG A 95 -7.35 1.81 -21.12
N GLU A 96 -7.56 2.63 -22.15
CA GLU A 96 -7.05 2.38 -23.50
C GLU A 96 -5.52 2.27 -23.50
N ALA A 97 -4.82 3.11 -22.73
CA ALA A 97 -3.38 3.00 -22.57
C ALA A 97 -2.96 1.67 -21.91
N ALA A 98 -3.70 1.18 -20.92
CA ALA A 98 -3.44 -0.12 -20.30
C ALA A 98 -3.66 -1.27 -21.30
N ASP A 99 -4.79 -1.24 -22.03
CA ASP A 99 -5.11 -2.25 -23.05
C ASP A 99 -4.06 -2.28 -24.18
N LEU A 100 -3.59 -1.12 -24.63
CA LEU A 100 -2.51 -1.01 -25.62
C LEU A 100 -1.21 -1.65 -25.14
N ARG A 101 -0.86 -1.51 -23.85
CA ARG A 101 0.34 -2.16 -23.28
C ARG A 101 0.22 -3.68 -23.31
N VAL A 102 -0.95 -4.22 -23.01
CA VAL A 102 -1.22 -5.66 -23.10
C VAL A 102 -1.07 -6.14 -24.54
N VAL A 103 -1.68 -5.45 -25.50
CA VAL A 103 -1.61 -5.81 -26.94
C VAL A 103 -0.17 -5.74 -27.47
N GLN A 104 0.61 -4.76 -27.03
CA GLN A 104 2.01 -4.60 -27.43
C GLN A 104 2.96 -5.59 -26.73
N GLY A 105 2.49 -6.36 -25.75
CA GLY A 105 3.33 -7.20 -24.90
C GLY A 105 4.24 -6.41 -23.95
N ASN A 106 4.01 -5.10 -23.81
CA ASN A 106 4.73 -4.19 -22.92
C ASN A 106 4.11 -4.24 -21.51
N ILE A 107 3.91 -5.45 -20.99
CA ILE A 107 3.35 -5.66 -19.65
C ILE A 107 4.34 -5.09 -18.63
N PRO A 108 3.93 -4.16 -17.76
CA PRO A 108 4.82 -3.63 -16.72
C PRO A 108 5.33 -4.80 -15.89
N ALA A 109 6.64 -5.09 -15.97
CA ALA A 109 7.21 -6.12 -15.13
C ALA A 109 7.07 -5.66 -13.67
N THR A 110 6.37 -6.44 -12.84
CA THR A 110 6.47 -6.29 -11.38
C THR A 110 7.91 -6.58 -11.03
N THR A 111 8.77 -5.56 -11.01
CA THR A 111 10.15 -5.73 -10.58
C THR A 111 10.05 -6.19 -9.13
N PRO A 112 10.48 -7.41 -8.79
CA PRO A 112 10.57 -7.76 -7.40
C PRO A 112 11.60 -6.79 -6.82
N GLU A 113 11.18 -5.89 -5.93
CA GLU A 113 12.13 -5.15 -5.09
C GLU A 113 13.18 -6.15 -4.62
N ALA A 114 14.44 -5.90 -4.95
CA ALA A 114 15.53 -6.80 -4.60
C ALA A 114 15.53 -6.91 -3.08
N ILE A 115 15.19 -8.09 -2.59
CA ILE A 115 15.05 -8.32 -1.17
C ILE A 115 16.45 -8.51 -0.63
N ASP A 116 16.98 -7.47 0.01
CA ASP A 116 18.19 -7.61 0.78
C ASP A 116 17.84 -8.21 2.14
N ILE A 117 17.88 -9.54 2.20
CA ILE A 117 17.63 -10.32 3.42
C ILE A 117 18.62 -9.92 4.51
N ASN A 118 19.89 -9.65 4.17
CA ASN A 118 20.90 -9.24 5.14
C ASN A 118 20.56 -7.88 5.75
N SER A 119 20.08 -6.94 4.95
CA SER A 119 19.60 -5.65 5.48
C SER A 119 18.40 -5.82 6.42
N SER A 120 17.49 -6.74 6.10
CA SER A 120 16.30 -7.02 6.91
C SER A 120 16.68 -7.70 8.23
N VAL A 121 17.64 -8.63 8.20
CA VAL A 121 18.21 -9.25 9.41
C VAL A 121 18.90 -8.18 10.26
N GLY A 122 19.70 -7.30 9.65
CA GLY A 122 20.36 -6.20 10.35
C GLY A 122 19.38 -5.24 11.03
N GLN A 123 18.30 -4.86 10.35
CA GLN A 123 17.23 -4.04 10.93
C GLN A 123 16.48 -4.78 12.04
N ALA A 124 16.21 -6.08 11.89
CA ALA A 124 15.61 -6.90 12.94
C ALA A 124 16.52 -6.95 14.18
N ILE A 125 17.83 -7.16 14.00
CA ILE A 125 18.81 -7.14 15.10
C ILE A 125 18.82 -5.78 15.78
N ALA A 126 18.85 -4.67 15.04
CA ALA A 126 18.83 -3.33 15.63
C ALA A 126 17.57 -3.11 16.49
N MET A 127 16.39 -3.44 15.95
CA MET A 127 15.12 -3.31 16.68
C MET A 127 15.05 -4.18 17.94
N LEU A 128 15.61 -5.39 17.89
CA LEU A 128 15.65 -6.29 19.04
C LEU A 128 16.69 -5.83 20.07
N SER A 129 17.86 -5.41 19.61
CA SER A 129 18.96 -4.92 20.47
C SER A 129 18.56 -3.66 21.24
N ASP A 130 17.79 -2.75 20.63
CA ASP A 130 17.29 -1.54 21.29
C ASP A 130 16.38 -1.84 22.50
N ARG A 131 15.71 -3.01 22.50
CA ARG A 131 14.74 -3.39 23.54
C ARG A 131 15.29 -4.41 24.52
N ARG A 132 16.28 -5.22 24.12
CA ARG A 132 16.76 -6.37 24.90
C ARG A 132 18.19 -6.75 24.53
N ALA A 133 19.00 -7.03 25.55
CA ALA A 133 20.39 -7.46 25.39
C ALA A 133 20.54 -8.94 24.93
N ARG A 134 19.47 -9.73 24.98
CA ARG A 134 19.43 -11.15 24.55
C ARG A 134 18.10 -11.42 23.87
N PHE A 135 18.12 -12.14 22.76
CA PHE A 135 16.94 -12.59 22.01
C PHE A 135 17.20 -13.98 21.43
N THR A 136 16.14 -14.74 21.20
CA THR A 136 16.25 -16.09 20.63
C THR A 136 16.32 -16.04 19.10
N TYR A 137 16.76 -17.15 18.50
CA TYR A 137 16.71 -17.31 17.04
C TYR A 137 15.29 -17.20 16.48
N SER A 138 14.29 -17.75 17.19
CA SER A 138 12.89 -17.66 16.79
C SER A 138 12.37 -16.21 16.77
N GLU A 139 12.82 -15.39 17.72
CA GLU A 139 12.46 -13.98 17.80
C GLU A 139 13.11 -13.14 16.71
N LEU A 140 14.38 -13.41 16.40
CA LEU A 140 15.06 -12.80 15.27
C LEU A 140 14.32 -13.17 13.98
N LEU A 141 14.12 -14.47 13.72
CA LEU A 141 13.42 -14.96 12.53
C LEU A 141 12.02 -14.33 12.39
N ALA A 142 11.23 -14.29 13.45
CA ALA A 142 9.89 -13.70 13.43
C ALA A 142 9.93 -12.20 13.10
N THR A 143 10.93 -11.47 13.63
CA THR A 143 11.09 -10.03 13.38
C THR A 143 11.55 -9.79 11.95
N THR A 144 12.50 -10.57 11.44
CA THR A 144 12.97 -10.50 10.05
C THR A 144 11.85 -10.82 9.06
N LEU A 145 11.11 -11.91 9.28
CA LEU A 145 9.93 -12.26 8.48
C LEU A 145 8.85 -11.17 8.54
N GLY A 146 8.71 -10.50 9.69
CA GLY A 146 7.86 -9.33 9.86
C GLY A 146 8.28 -8.11 9.04
N GLN A 147 9.52 -8.04 8.56
CA GLN A 147 10.02 -6.97 7.68
C GLN A 147 9.98 -7.35 6.19
N LEU A 148 10.14 -8.64 5.87
CA LEU A 148 10.14 -9.14 4.50
C LEU A 148 8.77 -9.06 3.81
N PRO A 149 8.70 -8.69 2.52
CA PRO A 149 7.44 -8.73 1.78
C PRO A 149 6.92 -10.16 1.72
N ALA A 150 5.63 -10.39 2.05
CA ALA A 150 5.10 -11.74 2.04
C ALA A 150 4.91 -12.21 0.59
N ARG A 151 5.79 -13.11 0.16
CA ARG A 151 5.66 -13.94 -1.05
C ARG A 151 5.90 -15.40 -0.66
N SER A 152 5.54 -16.32 -1.54
CA SER A 152 5.90 -17.74 -1.39
C SER A 152 7.42 -17.90 -1.31
N GLY A 153 7.92 -18.85 -0.50
CA GLY A 153 9.37 -19.16 -0.36
C GLY A 153 10.18 -18.31 0.63
N MET A 154 9.65 -17.19 1.14
CA MET A 154 10.40 -16.29 2.04
C MET A 154 10.84 -16.90 3.37
N VAL A 155 10.10 -17.91 3.87
CA VAL A 155 10.41 -18.56 5.14
C VAL A 155 11.65 -19.43 5.01
N GLU A 156 11.89 -20.04 3.85
CA GLU A 156 13.10 -20.83 3.58
C GLU A 156 14.30 -19.91 3.40
N MET A 157 14.15 -18.85 2.59
CA MET A 157 15.21 -17.86 2.37
C MET A 157 15.64 -17.10 3.64
N ALA A 158 14.76 -16.92 4.62
CA ALA A 158 15.11 -16.27 5.90
C ALA A 158 15.75 -17.23 6.91
N ARG A 159 15.73 -18.54 6.64
CA ARG A 159 16.36 -19.58 7.48
C ARG A 159 17.78 -19.93 7.02
N ASP A 160 18.04 -19.80 5.72
CA ASP A 160 19.35 -19.99 5.08
C ASP A 160 20.25 -18.76 5.27
#